data_AF-A0A0S3TZR7-F1
#
_entry.id   AF-A0A0S3TZR7-F1
#
_cell.length_a   1.000
_cell.length_b   1.000
_cell.length_c   1.000
_cell.angle_alpha   90.00
_cell.angle_beta   90.00
_cell.angle_gamma   90.00
#
_symmetry.space_group_name_H-M   'P 1'
#
loop_
_entity.id
_entity.type
_entity.pdbx_description
1 polymer ?
#
loop_
_entity_poly.entity_id
_entity_poly.type
_entity_poly.pdbx_seq_one_letter_code
_entity_poly.pdbx_strand_id
1 'polypeptide(L)'
;MVRLEASQEEINYQKQWLAKLGMTETEWIDRRRKGIAEGITLLATKRSQKAADLTFAGDVHAGAFTYSLTRQLWDMTEAPTVTTVMSATTAKTEQLLKTITNSRTQTPGWEKQAGGQCEQELIYFTKPTAIPATAIVQQVADNQVRVLLMNEPQSIEAFGKGATLTIGNNQGTIEIESRQQLIATGIVKAGKVTPGTPLQENTRTIPKETSLKIGIDASLKSESAIVKQELSQLPRIEAVELLTSEVHYILGRMTPKYQQQGRSTLPPINSIGLFSSGLEIVPESFSTADETIEAAIDRLRSKLRSLLAARILKLMLNADASKLKVSAEIQSEGAVLVGQAFTIRGEQSRKRTVPQLKIGQGFRVVVQNQEVRDLYVAIILTSPEGNLYVASPQTDDAAAGLLKAREQMQLEVKRILPPVGAGEALMIASTSPLKSAVRTLRSIASEDRNSADDLLDGLMLDRGATTSGISQVKTSDIAALSMTFDIVE
;
A
#
# COMPACT_ATOMS: atom_id res chain seq x y z
N MET A 1 -1.87 9.04 -40.40
CA MET A 1 -1.27 8.17 -39.35
C MET A 1 0.22 8.46 -39.34
N VAL A 2 0.80 8.92 -38.23
CA VAL A 2 2.25 9.17 -38.16
C VAL A 2 2.95 7.81 -38.06
N ARG A 3 3.78 7.47 -39.05
CA ARG A 3 4.63 6.28 -38.98
C ARG A 3 5.80 6.60 -38.06
N LEU A 4 5.93 5.86 -36.96
CA LEU A 4 7.10 5.97 -36.10
C LEU A 4 8.26 5.22 -36.76
N GLU A 5 9.39 5.91 -36.92
CA GLU A 5 10.63 5.35 -37.46
C GLU A 5 11.69 5.36 -36.36
N ALA A 6 12.50 4.30 -36.32
CA ALA A 6 13.64 4.23 -35.40
C ALA A 6 14.69 5.28 -35.79
N SER A 7 15.44 5.80 -34.82
CA SER A 7 16.53 6.73 -35.13
C SER A 7 17.65 6.02 -35.88
N GLN A 8 18.49 6.80 -36.57
CA GLN A 8 19.64 6.23 -37.27
C GLN A 8 20.63 5.58 -36.29
N GLU A 9 20.77 6.10 -35.06
CA GLU A 9 21.58 5.45 -34.03
C GLU A 9 21.06 4.07 -33.68
N GLU A 10 19.75 3.91 -33.47
CA GLU A 10 19.13 2.63 -33.15
C GLU A 10 19.31 1.62 -34.31
N ILE A 11 19.13 2.06 -35.55
CA ILE A 11 19.36 1.21 -36.73
C ILE A 11 20.83 0.76 -36.79
N ASN A 12 21.77 1.67 -36.53
CA ASN A 12 23.19 1.34 -36.52
C ASN A 12 23.54 0.37 -35.38
N TYR A 13 22.94 0.55 -34.19
CA TYR A 13 23.11 -0.34 -33.05
C TYR A 13 22.58 -1.75 -33.33
N GLN A 14 21.41 -1.87 -33.95
CA GLN A 14 20.87 -3.17 -34.39
C GLN A 14 21.82 -3.86 -35.38
N LYS A 15 22.36 -3.13 -36.37
CA LYS A 15 23.35 -3.67 -37.32
C LYS A 15 24.62 -4.18 -36.63
N GLN A 16 25.12 -3.48 -35.62
CA GLN A 16 26.27 -3.93 -34.84
C GLN A 16 25.98 -5.25 -34.12
N TRP A 17 24.79 -5.41 -33.54
CA TRP A 17 24.39 -6.67 -32.91
C TRP A 17 24.21 -7.81 -33.90
N LEU A 18 23.59 -7.56 -35.05
CA LEU A 18 23.47 -8.56 -36.11
C LEU A 18 24.85 -9.06 -36.58
N ALA A 19 25.80 -8.15 -36.76
CA ALA A 19 27.17 -8.50 -37.10
C ALA A 19 27.86 -9.35 -36.00
N LYS A 20 27.73 -8.95 -34.73
CA LYS A 20 28.27 -9.71 -33.58
C LYS A 20 27.67 -11.10 -33.45
N LEU A 21 26.38 -11.25 -33.78
CA LEU A 21 25.65 -12.51 -33.73
C LEU A 21 25.82 -13.35 -35.00
N GLY A 22 26.50 -12.85 -36.02
CA GLY A 22 26.63 -13.52 -37.32
C GLY A 22 25.29 -13.73 -38.03
N MET A 23 24.30 -12.87 -37.77
CA MET A 23 22.91 -13.05 -38.19
C MET A 23 22.54 -12.10 -39.32
N THR A 24 21.88 -12.62 -40.36
CA THR A 24 21.35 -11.78 -41.44
C THR A 24 20.07 -11.05 -41.00
N GLU A 25 19.75 -9.92 -41.65
CA GLU A 25 18.51 -9.18 -41.35
C GLU A 25 17.25 -10.03 -41.58
N THR A 26 17.21 -10.81 -42.66
CA THR A 26 16.10 -11.72 -42.95
C THR A 26 15.92 -12.77 -41.87
N GLU A 27 17.03 -13.41 -41.46
CA GLU A 27 17.01 -14.40 -40.39
C GLU A 27 16.54 -13.79 -39.06
N TRP A 28 17.00 -12.58 -38.75
CA TRP A 28 16.57 -11.85 -37.56
C TRP A 28 15.06 -11.55 -37.58
N ILE A 29 14.53 -11.07 -38.70
CA ILE A 29 13.09 -10.80 -38.86
C ILE A 29 12.29 -12.08 -38.67
N ASP A 30 12.71 -13.19 -39.27
CA ASP A 30 12.03 -14.48 -39.16
C ASP A 30 12.05 -15.02 -37.73
N ARG A 31 13.18 -14.89 -37.02
CA ARG A 31 13.28 -15.25 -35.61
C ARG A 31 12.36 -14.38 -34.74
N ARG A 32 12.38 -13.06 -34.93
CA ARG A 32 11.52 -12.11 -34.20
C ARG A 32 10.03 -12.41 -34.41
N ARG A 33 9.63 -12.79 -35.63
CA ARG A 33 8.22 -13.15 -35.92
C ARG A 33 7.75 -14.41 -35.18
N LYS A 34 8.65 -15.32 -34.85
CA LYS A 34 8.33 -16.55 -34.10
C LYS A 34 8.11 -16.29 -32.60
N GLY A 35 8.67 -15.20 -32.06
CA GLY A 35 8.62 -14.86 -30.64
C GLY A 35 10.02 -14.56 -30.10
N ILE A 36 10.19 -14.63 -28.78
CA ILE A 36 11.51 -14.53 -28.15
C ILE A 36 12.12 -15.93 -27.93
N ALA A 37 13.43 -15.99 -27.71
CA ALA A 37 14.15 -17.25 -27.57
C ALA A 37 13.77 -18.02 -26.29
N GLU A 38 13.64 -17.30 -25.17
CA GLU A 38 13.39 -17.87 -23.85
C GLU A 38 12.70 -16.86 -22.94
N GLY A 39 11.84 -17.34 -22.04
CA GLY A 39 11.23 -16.53 -20.99
C GLY A 39 10.13 -15.58 -21.47
N ILE A 40 10.13 -14.36 -20.90
CA ILE A 40 9.17 -13.30 -21.19
C ILE A 40 9.86 -11.95 -21.29
N THR A 41 9.42 -11.13 -22.25
CA THR A 41 9.83 -9.73 -22.39
C THR A 41 8.64 -8.86 -22.07
N LEU A 42 8.78 -7.96 -21.10
CA LEU A 42 7.76 -6.95 -20.80
C LEU A 42 7.99 -5.72 -21.68
N LEU A 43 6.92 -5.23 -22.28
CA LEU A 43 6.94 -4.12 -23.22
C LEU A 43 6.15 -2.96 -22.63
N ALA A 44 6.77 -1.78 -22.59
CA ALA A 44 6.09 -0.57 -22.15
C ALA A 44 4.96 -0.17 -23.11
N THR A 45 5.08 -0.50 -24.40
CA THR A 45 4.19 -0.05 -25.48
C THR A 45 3.99 -1.12 -26.55
N LYS A 46 2.99 -0.90 -27.42
CA LYS A 46 2.93 -1.57 -28.74
C LYS A 46 3.93 -0.95 -29.71
N ARG A 47 4.27 -1.68 -30.79
CA ARG A 47 5.27 -1.29 -31.81
C ARG A 47 5.03 0.09 -32.46
N SER A 48 3.79 0.55 -32.50
CA SER A 48 3.39 1.83 -33.11
C SER A 48 3.13 2.94 -32.08
N GLN A 49 3.53 2.74 -30.83
CA GLN A 49 3.31 3.67 -29.72
C GLN A 49 4.63 4.10 -29.10
N LYS A 50 4.67 5.34 -28.60
CA LYS A 50 5.80 5.87 -27.84
C LYS A 50 5.59 5.59 -26.35
N ALA A 51 6.67 5.27 -25.65
CA ALA A 51 6.63 5.21 -24.19
C ALA A 51 6.59 6.65 -23.66
N ALA A 52 5.79 6.89 -22.63
CA ALA A 52 5.70 8.17 -21.98
C ALA A 52 6.56 8.18 -20.72
N ASP A 53 7.52 9.09 -20.67
CA ASP A 53 8.08 9.57 -19.41
C ASP A 53 7.18 10.66 -18.86
N LEU A 54 6.85 10.52 -17.59
CA LEU A 54 5.99 11.43 -16.87
C LEU A 54 6.83 12.20 -15.88
N THR A 55 6.58 13.51 -15.87
CA THR A 55 7.05 14.37 -14.81
C THR A 55 6.04 14.30 -13.69
N PHE A 56 6.42 13.62 -12.62
CA PHE A 56 5.77 13.80 -11.35
C PHE A 56 6.29 15.13 -10.79
N ALA A 57 5.49 15.78 -9.94
CA ALA A 57 5.69 17.14 -9.37
C ALA A 57 6.88 18.00 -9.84
N GLY A 58 6.79 18.42 -11.10
CA GLY A 58 7.66 19.44 -11.65
C GLY A 58 8.99 18.92 -12.20
N ASP A 59 9.69 18.02 -11.51
CA ASP A 59 11.08 17.69 -11.85
C ASP A 59 11.51 16.22 -11.69
N VAL A 60 10.68 15.31 -11.16
CA VAL A 60 11.01 13.87 -11.13
C VAL A 60 10.39 13.18 -12.33
N HIS A 61 11.23 12.50 -13.10
CA HIS A 61 10.82 11.81 -14.31
C HIS A 61 10.85 10.29 -14.09
N ALA A 62 9.74 9.62 -14.40
CA ALA A 62 9.73 8.17 -14.52
C ALA A 62 8.82 7.74 -15.67
N GLY A 63 9.16 6.63 -16.31
CA GLY A 63 8.31 6.02 -17.33
C GLY A 63 6.96 5.62 -16.75
N ALA A 64 5.85 5.98 -17.42
CA ALA A 64 4.49 5.67 -16.99
C ALA A 64 4.28 4.17 -16.71
N PHE A 65 4.84 3.33 -17.60
CA PHE A 65 4.83 1.88 -17.46
C PHE A 65 5.62 1.41 -16.24
N THR A 66 6.87 1.85 -16.09
CA THR A 66 7.73 1.42 -14.98
C THR A 66 7.16 1.85 -13.62
N TYR A 67 6.62 3.06 -13.56
CA TYR A 67 5.91 3.55 -12.37
C TYR A 67 4.72 2.65 -12.02
N SER A 68 3.85 2.39 -12.99
CA SER A 68 2.64 1.57 -12.79
C SER A 68 2.98 0.12 -12.44
N LEU A 69 3.98 -0.48 -13.09
CA LEU A 69 4.45 -1.84 -12.83
C LEU A 69 5.01 -1.96 -11.41
N THR A 70 5.86 -1.01 -11.01
CA THR A 70 6.48 -1.03 -9.68
C THR A 70 5.42 -0.91 -8.59
N ARG A 71 4.45 0.02 -8.75
CA ARG A 71 3.31 0.13 -7.84
C ARG A 71 2.50 -1.16 -7.80
N GLN A 72 2.20 -1.75 -8.95
CA GLN A 72 1.44 -2.99 -9.01
C GLN A 72 2.15 -4.15 -8.30
N LEU A 73 3.46 -4.30 -8.49
CA LEU A 73 4.24 -5.34 -7.83
C LEU A 73 4.31 -5.15 -6.31
N TRP A 74 4.33 -3.90 -5.84
CA TRP A 74 4.29 -3.60 -4.40
C TRP A 74 2.91 -3.76 -3.78
N ASP A 75 1.84 -3.46 -4.51
CA ASP A 75 0.47 -3.62 -4.00
C ASP A 75 0.03 -5.11 -3.96
N MET A 76 0.81 -6.01 -4.58
CA MET A 76 0.45 -7.42 -4.72
C MET A 76 0.92 -8.22 -3.51
N THR A 77 -0.05 -8.75 -2.78
CA THR A 77 0.18 -9.62 -1.61
C THR A 77 0.13 -11.12 -1.95
N GLU A 78 0.01 -11.47 -3.23
CA GLU A 78 0.04 -12.85 -3.74
C GLU A 78 1.28 -13.09 -4.61
N ALA A 79 1.46 -14.33 -5.07
CA ALA A 79 2.35 -14.66 -6.19
C ALA A 79 1.55 -14.65 -7.50
N PRO A 80 1.37 -13.49 -8.16
CA PRO A 80 0.58 -13.39 -9.38
C PRO A 80 1.33 -13.99 -10.57
N THR A 81 0.56 -14.46 -11.56
CA THR A 81 1.11 -14.81 -12.86
C THR A 81 1.50 -13.55 -13.64
N VAL A 82 2.37 -13.69 -14.64
CA VAL A 82 2.73 -12.55 -15.50
C VAL A 82 1.49 -11.91 -16.13
N THR A 83 0.53 -12.72 -16.58
CA THR A 83 -0.72 -12.24 -17.18
C THR A 83 -1.51 -11.34 -16.23
N THR A 84 -1.62 -11.71 -14.96
CA THR A 84 -2.35 -10.93 -13.94
C THR A 84 -1.64 -9.61 -13.67
N VAL A 85 -0.32 -9.63 -13.45
CA VAL A 85 0.47 -8.41 -13.22
C VAL A 85 0.35 -7.45 -14.40
N MET A 86 0.51 -7.97 -15.61
CA MET A 86 0.53 -7.14 -16.80
C MET A 86 -0.85 -6.57 -17.14
N SER A 87 -1.93 -7.32 -16.92
CA SER A 87 -3.30 -6.80 -17.08
C SER A 87 -3.56 -5.61 -16.17
N ALA A 88 -3.23 -5.74 -14.88
CA ALA A 88 -3.39 -4.65 -13.92
C ALA A 88 -2.47 -3.46 -14.22
N THR A 89 -1.22 -3.73 -14.58
CA THR A 89 -0.23 -2.70 -14.98
C THR A 89 -0.71 -1.93 -16.21
N THR A 90 -1.28 -2.60 -17.20
CA THR A 90 -1.85 -1.97 -18.40
C THR A 90 -3.00 -1.05 -18.03
N ALA A 91 -3.96 -1.53 -17.23
CA ALA A 91 -5.09 -0.71 -16.79
C ALA A 91 -4.62 0.54 -16.02
N LYS A 92 -3.70 0.37 -15.05
CA LYS A 92 -3.10 1.49 -14.29
C LYS A 92 -2.36 2.48 -15.18
N THR A 93 -1.59 1.99 -16.15
CA THR A 93 -0.85 2.84 -17.10
C THR A 93 -1.81 3.65 -17.98
N GLU A 94 -2.84 3.00 -18.53
CA GLU A 94 -3.85 3.68 -19.36
C GLU A 94 -4.64 4.71 -18.55
N GLN A 95 -4.99 4.40 -17.30
CA GLN A 95 -5.63 5.35 -16.39
C GLN A 95 -4.73 6.55 -16.09
N LEU A 96 -3.47 6.31 -15.74
CA LEU A 96 -2.49 7.36 -15.46
C LEU A 96 -2.29 8.29 -16.66
N LEU A 97 -2.22 7.75 -17.88
CA LEU A 97 -2.01 8.56 -19.07
C LEU A 97 -3.25 9.35 -19.52
N LYS A 98 -4.44 9.01 -19.02
CA LYS A 98 -5.64 9.83 -19.21
C LYS A 98 -5.60 11.11 -18.36
N THR A 99 -4.82 11.17 -17.28
CA THR A 99 -4.76 12.34 -16.39
C THR A 99 -3.77 13.42 -16.82
N ILE A 100 -2.91 13.16 -17.82
CA ILE A 100 -1.85 14.07 -18.27
C ILE A 100 -2.24 14.86 -19.52
N THR A 101 -1.65 16.04 -19.68
CA THR A 101 -1.85 16.90 -20.87
C THR A 101 -1.23 16.23 -22.11
N ASN A 102 -1.94 16.24 -23.24
CA ASN A 102 -1.62 15.53 -24.49
C ASN A 102 -1.81 14.01 -24.43
N SER A 103 -2.92 13.55 -23.82
CA SER A 103 -3.36 12.15 -23.68
C SER A 103 -2.62 11.20 -24.62
N ARG A 104 -1.56 10.59 -24.09
CA ARG A 104 -0.73 9.66 -24.86
C ARG A 104 -1.36 8.28 -24.75
N THR A 105 -1.45 7.57 -25.87
CA THR A 105 -1.84 6.16 -25.82
C THR A 105 -0.58 5.31 -25.72
N GLN A 106 -0.48 4.60 -24.60
CA GLN A 106 0.52 3.58 -24.40
C GLN A 106 -0.17 2.38 -23.76
N THR A 107 -0.08 1.26 -24.46
CA THR A 107 -0.62 -0.01 -24.02
C THR A 107 0.55 -0.94 -23.75
N PRO A 108 0.92 -1.16 -22.48
CA PRO A 108 1.91 -2.16 -22.13
C PRO A 108 1.49 -3.55 -22.60
N GLY A 109 2.48 -4.43 -22.78
CA GLY A 109 2.26 -5.79 -23.23
C GLY A 109 3.44 -6.67 -22.90
N TRP A 110 3.44 -7.88 -23.44
CA TRP A 110 4.54 -8.82 -23.29
C TRP A 110 4.70 -9.66 -24.55
N GLU A 111 5.92 -10.12 -24.79
CA GLU A 111 6.26 -11.16 -25.78
C GLU A 111 6.82 -12.37 -25.03
N LYS A 112 6.53 -13.59 -25.51
CA LYS A 112 6.91 -14.84 -24.84
C LYS A 112 7.61 -15.81 -25.78
N GLN A 113 8.26 -16.81 -25.21
CA GLN A 113 8.82 -17.91 -25.97
C GLN A 113 7.75 -18.62 -26.83
N ALA A 114 8.11 -18.95 -28.07
CA ALA A 114 7.23 -19.68 -28.98
C ALA A 114 6.83 -21.04 -28.39
N GLY A 115 5.52 -21.32 -28.34
CA GLY A 115 4.97 -22.57 -27.77
C GLY A 115 5.07 -22.70 -26.25
N GLY A 116 5.65 -21.73 -25.54
CA GLY A 116 5.72 -21.70 -24.08
C GLY A 116 4.45 -21.15 -23.43
N GLN A 117 4.28 -21.43 -22.14
CA GLN A 117 3.20 -20.89 -21.28
C GLN A 117 3.75 -20.00 -20.15
N CYS A 118 4.93 -19.40 -20.36
CA CYS A 118 5.63 -18.57 -19.37
C CYS A 118 4.78 -17.42 -18.82
N GLU A 119 3.75 -16.97 -19.55
CA GLU A 119 2.82 -15.94 -19.10
C GLU A 119 1.86 -16.38 -17.98
N GLN A 120 1.71 -17.71 -17.80
CA GLN A 120 0.94 -18.32 -16.72
C GLN A 120 1.81 -18.64 -15.49
N GLU A 121 3.12 -18.53 -15.63
CA GLU A 121 4.05 -18.66 -14.51
C GLU A 121 4.04 -17.40 -13.64
N LEU A 122 4.57 -17.54 -12.43
CA LEU A 122 4.75 -16.44 -11.49
C LEU A 122 5.63 -15.34 -12.10
N ILE A 123 5.33 -14.07 -11.81
CA ILE A 123 6.06 -12.93 -12.38
C ILE A 123 7.59 -12.97 -12.12
N TYR A 124 8.01 -13.58 -11.01
CA TYR A 124 9.42 -13.76 -10.65
C TYR A 124 9.99 -15.12 -11.06
N PHE A 125 9.22 -15.96 -11.77
CA PHE A 125 9.58 -17.34 -12.18
C PHE A 125 10.11 -18.21 -11.03
N THR A 126 9.72 -17.89 -9.80
CA THR A 126 10.19 -18.53 -8.57
C THR A 126 9.00 -18.71 -7.63
N LYS A 127 8.93 -19.87 -6.97
CA LYS A 127 7.90 -20.12 -5.96
C LYS A 127 8.20 -19.29 -4.71
N PRO A 128 7.19 -18.68 -4.07
CA PRO A 128 7.38 -18.02 -2.78
C PRO A 128 8.03 -19.00 -1.80
N THR A 129 9.05 -18.53 -1.09
CA THR A 129 9.61 -19.29 0.03
C THR A 129 8.70 -19.10 1.24
N ALA A 130 8.47 -20.18 1.99
CA ALA A 130 7.49 -20.21 3.09
C ALA A 130 7.81 -19.25 4.26
N ILE A 131 9.00 -18.63 4.29
CA ILE A 131 9.29 -17.56 5.22
C ILE A 131 9.95 -16.40 4.44
N PRO A 132 9.19 -15.35 4.08
CA PRO A 132 9.76 -14.19 3.40
C PRO A 132 10.77 -13.51 4.33
N ALA A 133 11.93 -13.18 3.78
CA ALA A 133 12.88 -12.33 4.47
C ALA A 133 12.37 -10.90 4.47
N THR A 134 12.28 -10.28 5.64
CA THR A 134 12.01 -8.85 5.80
C THR A 134 13.19 -8.01 5.34
N ALA A 135 14.41 -8.51 5.54
CA ALA A 135 15.62 -7.82 5.14
C ALA A 135 16.75 -8.80 4.80
N ILE A 136 17.76 -8.32 4.08
CA ILE A 136 18.99 -9.06 3.79
C ILE A 136 20.20 -8.23 4.25
N VAL A 137 21.14 -8.89 4.90
CA VAL A 137 22.40 -8.28 5.31
C VAL A 137 23.27 -8.01 4.09
N GLN A 138 23.68 -6.77 3.87
CA GLN A 138 24.58 -6.39 2.78
C GLN A 138 26.04 -6.38 3.22
N GLN A 139 26.31 -5.86 4.42
CA GLN A 139 27.66 -5.69 4.95
C GLN A 139 27.68 -5.96 6.45
N VAL A 140 28.81 -6.46 6.93
CA VAL A 140 29.09 -6.71 8.36
C VAL A 140 30.48 -6.14 8.66
N ALA A 141 30.57 -5.29 9.68
CA ALA A 141 31.82 -4.74 10.19
C ALA A 141 31.78 -4.87 11.72
N ASP A 142 32.53 -5.82 12.27
CA ASP A 142 32.45 -6.24 13.67
C ASP A 142 31.01 -6.61 14.08
N ASN A 143 30.38 -5.81 14.95
CA ASN A 143 29.00 -5.96 15.37
C ASN A 143 28.03 -5.04 14.59
N GLN A 144 28.54 -4.16 13.72
CA GLN A 144 27.70 -3.30 12.90
C GLN A 144 27.30 -4.00 11.62
N VAL A 145 26.07 -3.75 11.20
CA VAL A 145 25.51 -4.29 9.97
C VAL A 145 24.84 -3.22 9.14
N ARG A 146 24.94 -3.38 7.82
CA ARG A 146 24.12 -2.65 6.86
C ARG A 146 23.15 -3.64 6.24
N VAL A 147 21.86 -3.34 6.31
CA VAL A 147 20.78 -4.23 5.85
C VAL A 147 19.93 -3.54 4.79
N LEU A 148 19.54 -4.30 3.78
CA LEU A 148 18.55 -3.91 2.79
C LEU A 148 17.18 -4.41 3.24
N LEU A 149 16.27 -3.49 3.51
CA LEU A 149 14.87 -3.78 3.80
C LEU A 149 14.15 -4.14 2.50
N MET A 150 13.34 -5.19 2.52
CA MET A 150 12.60 -5.71 1.35
C MET A 150 11.09 -5.49 1.47
N ASN A 151 10.69 -4.60 2.37
CA ASN A 151 9.30 -4.31 2.71
C ASN A 151 8.65 -3.33 1.73
N GLU A 152 7.31 -3.35 1.68
CA GLU A 152 6.51 -2.36 0.96
C GLU A 152 6.77 -0.94 1.50
N PRO A 153 6.79 0.10 0.64
CA PRO A 153 7.10 1.48 1.04
C PRO A 153 6.38 1.96 2.30
N GLN A 154 5.09 1.67 2.40
CA GLN A 154 4.24 2.09 3.52
C GLN A 154 4.67 1.49 4.86
N SER A 155 5.29 0.31 4.87
CA SER A 155 5.71 -0.41 6.08
C SER A 155 7.16 -0.15 6.48
N ILE A 156 7.98 0.44 5.60
CA ILE A 156 9.40 0.71 5.85
C ILE A 156 9.59 1.68 7.04
N GLU A 157 8.66 2.62 7.24
CA GLU A 157 8.69 3.53 8.40
C GLU A 157 8.66 2.80 9.74
N ALA A 158 8.10 1.59 9.76
CA ALA A 158 8.02 0.75 10.94
C ALA A 158 9.39 0.15 11.35
N PHE A 159 10.42 0.28 10.51
CA PHE A 159 11.79 -0.18 10.74
C PHE A 159 12.72 0.98 11.11
N GLY A 160 12.24 1.86 11.98
CA GLY A 160 13.04 2.94 12.58
C GLY A 160 13.97 2.45 13.69
N LYS A 161 14.62 3.42 14.36
CA LYS A 161 15.49 3.16 15.52
C LYS A 161 14.80 2.29 16.57
N GLY A 162 15.51 1.29 17.08
CA GLY A 162 15.03 0.33 18.09
C GLY A 162 14.18 -0.82 17.53
N ALA A 163 13.80 -0.81 16.25
CA ALA A 163 13.17 -2.00 15.65
C ALA A 163 14.18 -3.15 15.66
N THR A 164 13.70 -4.39 15.83
CA THR A 164 14.57 -5.57 15.91
C THR A 164 14.23 -6.58 14.83
N LEU A 165 15.29 -7.16 14.28
CA LEU A 165 15.24 -8.21 13.27
C LEU A 165 15.86 -9.48 13.85
N THR A 166 15.27 -10.61 13.52
CA THR A 166 15.72 -11.95 13.90
C THR A 166 16.64 -12.51 12.83
N ILE A 167 17.74 -13.14 13.24
CA ILE A 167 18.62 -13.90 12.35
C ILE A 167 18.08 -15.33 12.24
N GLY A 168 17.67 -15.73 11.04
CA GLY A 168 17.13 -17.08 10.77
C GLY A 168 15.97 -17.46 11.71
N ASN A 169 15.88 -18.75 12.07
CA ASN A 169 14.90 -19.27 13.03
C ASN A 169 15.24 -18.91 14.49
N ASN A 170 15.36 -17.62 14.80
CA ASN A 170 15.65 -17.11 16.15
C ASN A 170 17.06 -17.44 16.68
N GLN A 171 18.05 -17.48 15.80
CA GLN A 171 19.46 -17.76 16.14
C GLN A 171 20.23 -16.52 16.60
N GLY A 172 19.59 -15.35 16.58
CA GLY A 172 20.21 -14.09 16.97
C GLY A 172 19.30 -12.91 16.66
N THR A 173 19.74 -11.72 17.02
CA THR A 173 18.98 -10.47 16.89
C THR A 173 19.88 -9.32 16.46
N ILE A 174 19.31 -8.47 15.61
CA ILE A 174 19.86 -7.18 15.19
C ILE A 174 18.90 -6.10 15.66
N GLU A 175 19.43 -5.03 16.25
CA GLU A 175 18.68 -3.81 16.56
C GLU A 175 19.04 -2.72 15.56
N ILE A 176 18.04 -2.11 14.94
CA ILE A 176 18.21 -1.01 13.99
C ILE A 176 18.55 0.26 14.77
N GLU A 177 19.62 0.95 14.37
CA GLU A 177 20.01 2.24 14.94
C GLU A 177 19.55 3.42 14.09
N SER A 178 19.60 3.26 12.77
CA SER A 178 19.20 4.28 11.81
C SER A 178 18.70 3.67 10.51
N ARG A 179 17.93 4.44 9.75
CA ARG A 179 17.44 4.05 8.44
C ARG A 179 17.47 5.23 7.49
N GLN A 180 17.96 5.00 6.29
CA GLN A 180 17.85 5.90 5.16
C GLN A 180 17.26 5.14 3.97
N GLN A 181 16.03 5.52 3.58
CA GLN A 181 15.27 4.81 2.54
C GLN A 181 15.15 3.31 2.86
N LEU A 182 15.60 2.43 1.95
CA LEU A 182 15.60 0.98 2.08
C LEU A 182 16.80 0.42 2.84
N ILE A 183 17.77 1.28 3.19
CA ILE A 183 18.99 0.86 3.87
C ILE A 183 18.86 1.19 5.35
N ALA A 184 19.00 0.19 6.20
CA ALA A 184 19.13 0.39 7.65
C ALA A 184 20.53 0.02 8.12
N THR A 185 21.00 0.73 9.14
CA THR A 185 22.20 0.38 9.90
C THR A 185 21.78 -0.10 11.28
N GLY A 186 22.50 -1.08 11.82
CA GLY A 186 22.16 -1.65 13.11
C GLY A 186 23.32 -2.39 13.76
N ILE A 187 23.06 -2.89 14.96
CA ILE A 187 24.02 -3.66 15.76
C ILE A 187 23.50 -5.07 15.98
N VAL A 188 24.37 -6.06 15.77
CA VAL A 188 24.15 -7.46 16.17
C VAL A 188 24.20 -7.53 17.69
N LYS A 189 23.05 -7.79 18.31
CA LYS A 189 22.94 -7.96 19.77
C LYS A 189 23.21 -9.40 20.19
N ALA A 190 22.85 -10.36 19.33
CA ALA A 190 23.10 -11.78 19.56
C ALA A 190 23.23 -12.52 18.22
N GLY A 191 24.01 -13.60 18.22
CA GLY A 191 24.22 -14.45 17.04
C GLY A 191 25.38 -14.01 16.15
N LYS A 192 25.60 -14.76 15.07
CA LYS A 192 26.59 -14.46 14.03
C LYS A 192 25.87 -14.22 12.72
N VAL A 193 26.41 -13.32 11.90
CA VAL A 193 25.78 -12.92 10.66
C VAL A 193 26.82 -12.65 9.58
N THR A 194 26.50 -12.97 8.33
CA THR A 194 27.33 -12.70 7.16
C THR A 194 26.51 -11.99 6.08
N PRO A 195 27.16 -11.30 5.12
CA PRO A 195 26.46 -10.80 3.93
C PRO A 195 25.62 -11.89 3.27
N GLY A 196 24.42 -11.54 2.81
CA GLY A 196 23.42 -12.45 2.25
C GLY A 196 22.51 -13.12 3.28
N THR A 197 22.73 -12.95 4.59
CA THR A 197 21.86 -13.56 5.61
C THR A 197 20.46 -12.95 5.57
N PRO A 198 19.39 -13.75 5.42
CA PRO A 198 18.02 -13.27 5.51
C PRO A 198 17.63 -13.01 6.97
N LEU A 199 16.86 -11.95 7.17
CA LEU A 199 16.38 -11.50 8.47
C LEU A 199 14.85 -11.44 8.48
N GLN A 200 14.24 -11.68 9.63
CA GLN A 200 12.80 -11.61 9.83
C GLN A 200 12.44 -10.55 10.86
N GLU A 201 11.35 -9.82 10.66
CA GLU A 201 10.85 -8.87 11.65
C GLU A 201 10.56 -9.55 13.00
N ASN A 202 11.12 -8.99 14.08
CA ASN A 202 10.79 -9.38 15.45
C ASN A 202 9.99 -8.30 16.17
N THR A 203 10.45 -7.06 16.04
CA THR A 203 9.71 -5.89 16.50
C THR A 203 9.71 -4.83 15.43
N ARG A 204 8.56 -4.18 15.30
CA ARG A 204 8.45 -2.91 14.61
C ARG A 204 8.43 -1.77 15.62
N THR A 205 8.85 -0.62 15.14
CA THR A 205 8.81 0.65 15.83
C THR A 205 7.87 1.57 15.08
N ILE A 206 6.85 2.10 15.74
CA ILE A 206 6.06 3.20 15.15
C ILE A 206 6.51 4.50 15.80
N PRO A 207 7.11 5.43 15.02
CA PRO A 207 7.48 6.74 15.52
C PRO A 207 6.25 7.49 16.05
N LYS A 208 6.37 8.13 17.22
CA LYS A 208 5.31 9.03 17.71
C LYS A 208 5.04 10.18 16.74
N GLU A 209 6.10 10.64 16.06
CA GLU A 209 6.04 11.73 15.09
C GLU A 209 5.53 11.33 13.70
N THR A 210 5.03 10.10 13.51
CA THR A 210 4.47 9.70 12.20
C THR A 210 3.40 10.70 11.77
N SER A 211 3.63 11.40 10.65
CA SER A 211 2.73 12.41 10.11
C SER A 211 1.96 11.92 8.89
N LEU A 212 0.82 12.55 8.60
CA LEU A 212 0.16 12.48 7.32
C LEU A 212 0.72 13.59 6.42
N LYS A 213 1.60 13.22 5.51
CA LYS A 213 2.14 14.11 4.48
C LYS A 213 1.12 14.41 3.38
N ILE A 214 0.77 15.68 3.26
CA ILE A 214 -0.15 16.23 2.27
C ILE A 214 0.67 17.01 1.26
N GLY A 215 0.70 16.50 0.02
CA GLY A 215 1.29 17.18 -1.10
C GLY A 215 0.48 18.41 -1.52
N ILE A 216 1.13 19.51 -1.86
CA ILE A 216 0.47 20.70 -2.41
C ILE A 216 0.46 20.63 -3.94
N ASP A 217 -0.73 20.52 -4.54
CA ASP A 217 -0.90 20.51 -6.00
C ASP A 217 -0.48 21.84 -6.64
N ALA A 218 -0.03 21.76 -7.90
CA ALA A 218 0.38 22.95 -8.67
C ALA A 218 -0.74 23.99 -8.83
N SER A 219 -2.01 23.56 -8.78
CA SER A 219 -3.17 24.47 -8.80
C SER A 219 -3.29 25.38 -7.58
N LEU A 220 -2.58 25.07 -6.49
CA LEU A 220 -2.53 25.87 -5.25
C LEU A 220 -1.14 26.49 -5.02
N LYS A 221 -0.33 26.63 -6.09
CA LYS A 221 1.04 27.12 -5.98
C LYS A 221 1.11 28.56 -5.43
N SER A 222 0.21 29.44 -5.88
CA SER A 222 0.13 30.83 -5.38
C SER A 222 -0.25 30.90 -3.90
N GLU A 223 -1.03 29.94 -3.41
CA GLU A 223 -1.56 29.87 -2.04
C GLU A 223 -0.75 28.93 -1.13
N SER A 224 0.38 28.40 -1.60
CA SER A 224 1.15 27.37 -0.87
C SER A 224 1.59 27.80 0.53
N ALA A 225 1.86 29.10 0.74
CA ALA A 225 2.19 29.62 2.07
C ALA A 225 1.01 29.50 3.05
N ILE A 226 -0.20 29.83 2.61
CA ILE A 226 -1.44 29.70 3.39
C ILE A 226 -1.71 28.23 3.67
N VAL A 227 -1.60 27.36 2.66
CA VAL A 227 -1.78 25.90 2.83
C VAL A 227 -0.81 25.34 3.87
N LYS A 228 0.48 25.69 3.80
CA LYS A 228 1.48 25.24 4.79
C LYS A 228 1.16 25.74 6.20
N GLN A 229 0.75 27.01 6.32
CA GLN A 229 0.37 27.60 7.60
C GLN A 229 -0.84 26.89 8.22
N GLU A 230 -1.93 26.73 7.47
CA GLU A 230 -3.18 26.14 7.96
C GLU A 230 -3.01 24.66 8.31
N LEU A 231 -2.35 23.87 7.45
CA LEU A 231 -2.10 22.46 7.74
C LEU A 231 -1.18 22.25 8.94
N SER A 232 -0.22 23.16 9.19
CA SER A 232 0.68 23.06 10.35
C SER A 232 -0.02 23.25 11.70
N GLN A 233 -1.24 23.81 11.71
CA GLN A 233 -2.07 23.91 12.92
C GLN A 233 -2.72 22.57 13.30
N LEU A 234 -2.73 21.61 12.36
CA LEU A 234 -3.27 20.28 12.59
C LEU A 234 -2.15 19.36 13.10
N PRO A 235 -2.30 18.75 14.30
CA PRO A 235 -1.29 17.84 14.83
C PRO A 235 -0.96 16.72 13.84
N ARG A 236 0.35 16.48 13.64
CA ARG A 236 0.89 15.40 12.80
C ARG A 236 0.37 15.42 11.36
N ILE A 237 -0.06 16.58 10.85
CA ILE A 237 -0.28 16.81 9.42
C ILE A 237 0.86 17.65 8.90
N GLU A 238 1.50 17.21 7.83
CA GLU A 238 2.65 17.90 7.26
C GLU A 238 2.35 18.28 5.81
N ALA A 239 2.37 19.58 5.53
CA ALA A 239 2.28 20.07 4.16
C ALA A 239 3.66 19.97 3.51
N VAL A 240 3.76 19.15 2.48
CA VAL A 240 5.00 18.96 1.74
C VAL A 240 4.83 19.42 0.30
N GLU A 241 5.89 19.97 -0.26
CA GLU A 241 5.93 20.15 -1.70
C GLU A 241 5.96 18.76 -2.33
N LEU A 242 5.07 18.55 -3.31
CA LEU A 242 5.04 17.29 -4.02
C LEU A 242 6.44 16.94 -4.53
N LEU A 243 6.80 15.66 -4.44
CA LEU A 243 8.10 15.06 -4.80
C LEU A 243 9.35 15.45 -4.02
N THR A 244 9.29 16.40 -3.10
CA THR A 244 10.39 16.57 -2.15
C THR A 244 10.46 15.38 -1.17
N SER A 245 9.33 14.72 -0.97
CA SER A 245 9.19 13.53 -0.14
C SER A 245 7.99 12.69 -0.60
N GLU A 246 7.86 11.50 -0.03
CA GLU A 246 6.64 10.70 -0.17
C GLU A 246 5.43 11.47 0.35
N VAL A 247 4.34 11.43 -0.43
CA VAL A 247 3.06 12.04 -0.07
C VAL A 247 1.99 10.97 0.01
N HIS A 248 1.04 11.12 0.92
CA HIS A 248 -0.05 10.16 1.09
C HIS A 248 -1.30 10.63 0.35
N TYR A 249 -1.58 11.92 0.46
CA TYR A 249 -2.67 12.59 -0.23
C TYR A 249 -2.16 13.91 -0.80
N ILE A 250 -2.94 14.50 -1.71
CA ILE A 250 -2.60 15.73 -2.40
C ILE A 250 -3.77 16.69 -2.22
N LEU A 251 -3.52 17.85 -1.61
CA LEU A 251 -4.51 18.93 -1.57
C LEU A 251 -4.42 19.71 -2.88
N GLY A 252 -5.55 19.86 -3.56
CA GLY A 252 -5.57 20.55 -4.85
C GLY A 252 -6.93 21.12 -5.20
N ARG A 253 -6.92 22.00 -6.21
CA ARG A 253 -8.11 22.58 -6.80
C ARG A 253 -8.60 21.72 -7.96
N MET A 254 -9.91 21.50 -8.02
CA MET A 254 -10.57 20.85 -9.14
C MET A 254 -10.41 21.72 -10.39
N THR A 255 -9.74 21.19 -11.41
CA THR A 255 -9.55 21.85 -12.69
C THR A 255 -10.24 21.04 -13.78
N PRO A 256 -10.53 21.61 -14.96
CA PRO A 256 -11.07 20.86 -16.09
C PRO A 256 -10.26 19.59 -16.46
N LYS A 257 -8.97 19.56 -16.10
CA LYS A 257 -8.09 18.40 -16.32
C LYS A 257 -8.50 17.18 -15.47
N TYR A 258 -9.01 17.40 -14.26
CA TYR A 258 -9.39 16.33 -13.33
C TYR A 258 -10.82 15.80 -13.57
N GLN A 259 -11.65 16.51 -14.35
CA GLN A 259 -13.05 16.14 -14.60
C GLN A 259 -13.25 15.04 -15.65
N GLN A 260 -12.23 14.59 -16.38
CA GLN A 260 -12.42 13.57 -17.43
C GLN A 260 -12.40 12.11 -16.91
N GLN A 261 -12.61 11.90 -15.60
CA GLN A 261 -12.40 10.61 -14.91
C GLN A 261 -13.60 9.63 -14.94
N GLY A 262 -14.64 9.87 -15.74
CA GLY A 262 -15.73 8.89 -15.93
C GLY A 262 -16.55 8.55 -14.67
N ARG A 263 -16.51 9.40 -13.64
CA ARG A 263 -17.39 9.31 -12.47
C ARG A 263 -18.71 10.02 -12.75
N SER A 264 -19.81 9.44 -12.27
CA SER A 264 -21.18 9.96 -12.43
C SER A 264 -21.41 11.29 -11.70
N THR A 265 -20.61 11.58 -10.66
CA THR A 265 -20.61 12.87 -9.95
C THR A 265 -19.18 13.40 -9.82
N LEU A 266 -18.94 14.55 -10.44
CA LEU A 266 -17.64 15.24 -10.40
C LEU A 266 -17.77 16.52 -9.59
N PRO A 267 -16.77 16.87 -8.77
CA PRO A 267 -16.77 18.14 -8.07
C PRO A 267 -16.80 19.35 -9.01
N PRO A 268 -17.36 20.49 -8.57
CA PRO A 268 -17.35 21.73 -9.34
C PRO A 268 -15.92 22.17 -9.69
N ILE A 269 -15.72 22.75 -10.87
CA ILE A 269 -14.45 23.42 -11.20
C ILE A 269 -14.18 24.50 -10.13
N ASN A 270 -12.91 24.66 -9.76
CA ASN A 270 -12.41 25.55 -8.71
C ASN A 270 -12.65 25.10 -7.26
N SER A 271 -13.42 24.05 -7.01
CA SER A 271 -13.55 23.48 -5.66
C SER A 271 -12.22 22.93 -5.14
N ILE A 272 -11.99 23.00 -3.84
CA ILE A 272 -10.76 22.52 -3.20
C ILE A 272 -11.05 21.21 -2.47
N GLY A 273 -10.15 20.24 -2.60
CA GLY A 273 -10.32 18.92 -1.98
C GLY A 273 -9.05 18.09 -2.04
N LEU A 274 -9.19 16.81 -1.69
CA LEU A 274 -8.09 15.86 -1.61
C LEU A 274 -8.11 14.90 -2.80
N PHE A 275 -6.93 14.66 -3.34
CA PHE A 275 -6.66 13.55 -4.23
C PHE A 275 -5.82 12.50 -3.51
N SER A 276 -5.92 11.24 -3.93
CA SER A 276 -4.95 10.21 -3.57
C SER A 276 -3.58 10.56 -4.17
N SER A 277 -2.51 9.89 -3.72
CA SER A 277 -1.20 9.97 -4.38
C SER A 277 -1.22 9.53 -5.86
N GLY A 278 -2.29 8.83 -6.29
CA GLY A 278 -2.56 8.45 -7.69
C GLY A 278 -3.40 9.47 -8.46
N LEU A 279 -3.70 10.64 -7.89
CA LEU A 279 -4.55 11.70 -8.47
C LEU A 279 -6.02 11.28 -8.70
N GLU A 280 -6.50 10.33 -7.92
CA GLU A 280 -7.92 9.99 -7.87
C GLU A 280 -8.62 10.89 -6.85
N ILE A 281 -9.82 11.36 -7.17
CA ILE A 281 -10.63 12.15 -6.23
C ILE A 281 -10.90 11.33 -4.97
N VAL A 282 -10.51 11.85 -3.81
CA VAL A 282 -10.94 11.30 -2.52
C VAL A 282 -12.41 11.70 -2.35
N PRO A 283 -13.34 10.73 -2.25
CA PRO A 283 -14.76 11.04 -2.15
C PRO A 283 -15.08 11.93 -0.94
N GLU A 284 -16.10 12.78 -1.10
CA GLU A 284 -16.57 13.76 -0.08
C GLU A 284 -15.51 14.77 0.38
N SER A 285 -14.39 14.90 -0.33
CA SER A 285 -13.35 15.87 0.03
C SER A 285 -13.53 17.24 -0.62
N PHE A 286 -14.34 17.35 -1.68
CA PHE A 286 -14.59 18.61 -2.40
C PHE A 286 -15.94 19.22 -2.03
N SER A 287 -16.01 20.55 -2.03
CA SER A 287 -17.22 21.34 -1.75
C SER A 287 -17.53 22.29 -2.92
N THR A 288 -17.91 23.54 -2.63
CA THR A 288 -18.25 24.57 -3.62
C THR A 288 -17.01 25.18 -4.28
N ALA A 289 -17.21 25.89 -5.40
CA ALA A 289 -16.14 26.44 -6.25
C ALA A 289 -15.44 27.68 -5.68
N ASP A 290 -16.08 28.31 -4.70
CA ASP A 290 -15.85 29.64 -4.14
C ASP A 290 -15.37 29.58 -2.68
N GLU A 291 -15.14 28.37 -2.17
CA GLU A 291 -14.54 28.12 -0.85
C GLU A 291 -13.09 28.65 -0.79
N THR A 292 -12.72 29.30 0.32
CA THR A 292 -11.33 29.73 0.56
C THR A 292 -10.47 28.55 1.01
N ILE A 293 -9.14 28.72 1.01
CA ILE A 293 -8.21 27.65 1.43
C ILE A 293 -8.42 27.29 2.90
N GLU A 294 -8.59 28.29 3.76
CA GLU A 294 -8.82 28.16 5.18
C GLU A 294 -10.13 27.40 5.45
N ALA A 295 -11.22 27.81 4.78
CA ALA A 295 -12.52 27.13 4.90
C ALA A 295 -12.45 25.67 4.43
N ALA A 296 -11.75 25.41 3.33
CA ALA A 296 -11.56 24.05 2.82
C ALA A 296 -10.76 23.17 3.79
N ILE A 297 -9.68 23.69 4.37
CA ILE A 297 -8.85 22.93 5.34
C ILE A 297 -9.62 22.70 6.64
N ASP A 298 -10.37 23.68 7.13
CA ASP A 298 -11.19 23.53 8.33
C ASP A 298 -12.25 22.43 8.15
N ARG A 299 -12.97 22.46 7.01
CA ARG A 299 -13.91 21.39 6.62
C ARG A 299 -13.24 20.03 6.50
N LEU A 300 -12.02 19.98 5.95
CA LEU A 300 -11.27 18.73 5.78
C LEU A 300 -10.63 18.21 7.07
N ARG A 301 -10.73 18.92 8.19
CA ARG A 301 -10.06 18.56 9.46
C ARG A 301 -10.42 17.14 9.93
N SER A 302 -11.72 16.81 10.03
CA SER A 302 -12.17 15.46 10.42
C SER A 302 -11.66 14.39 9.44
N LYS A 303 -11.66 14.72 8.14
CA LYS A 303 -11.16 13.84 7.09
C LYS A 303 -9.68 13.54 7.27
N LEU A 304 -8.85 14.57 7.42
CA LEU A 304 -7.40 14.44 7.59
C LEU A 304 -7.05 13.62 8.85
N ARG A 305 -7.83 13.76 9.92
CA ARG A 305 -7.69 12.93 11.14
C ARG A 305 -7.98 11.46 10.87
N SER A 306 -9.07 11.15 10.18
CA SER A 306 -9.41 9.78 9.79
C SER A 306 -8.35 9.16 8.88
N LEU A 307 -7.82 9.93 7.92
CA LEU A 307 -6.72 9.49 7.05
C LEU A 307 -5.41 9.27 7.82
N LEU A 308 -5.08 10.12 8.79
CA LEU A 308 -3.94 9.91 9.69
C LEU A 308 -4.11 8.65 10.54
N ALA A 309 -5.30 8.43 11.10
CA ALA A 309 -5.61 7.22 11.86
C ALA A 309 -5.46 5.97 11.01
N ALA A 310 -6.04 5.97 9.80
CA ALA A 310 -5.90 4.88 8.83
C ALA A 310 -4.41 4.64 8.48
N ARG A 311 -3.61 5.69 8.31
CA ARG A 311 -2.16 5.56 8.08
C ARG A 311 -1.45 4.90 9.27
N ILE A 312 -1.70 5.35 10.50
CA ILE A 312 -1.10 4.76 11.72
C ILE A 312 -1.47 3.28 11.83
N LEU A 313 -2.73 2.95 11.54
CA LEU A 313 -3.21 1.59 11.52
C LEU A 313 -2.53 0.74 10.43
N LYS A 314 -2.27 1.31 9.24
CA LYS A 314 -1.52 0.62 8.18
C LYS A 314 -0.07 0.32 8.57
N LEU A 315 0.56 1.18 9.38
CA LEU A 315 1.88 0.89 9.95
C LEU A 315 1.87 -0.28 10.95
N MET A 316 0.71 -0.70 11.43
CA MET A 316 0.58 -1.90 12.28
C MET A 316 0.53 -3.20 11.47
N LEU A 317 0.24 -3.14 10.16
CA LEU A 317 0.06 -4.32 9.30
C LEU A 317 1.32 -5.19 9.28
N ASN A 318 1.16 -6.42 9.78
CA ASN A 318 2.27 -7.33 10.00
C ASN A 318 1.91 -8.77 9.64
N ALA A 319 0.96 -8.98 8.73
CA ALA A 319 0.52 -10.31 8.31
C ALA A 319 1.70 -11.25 7.98
N ASP A 320 2.71 -10.72 7.30
CA ASP A 320 3.86 -11.48 6.81
C ASP A 320 4.96 -11.68 7.86
N ALA A 321 4.81 -11.07 9.04
CA ALA A 321 5.78 -11.12 10.12
C ALA A 321 5.20 -11.67 11.43
N SER A 322 3.87 -11.59 11.60
CA SER A 322 3.21 -11.92 12.85
C SER A 322 3.42 -13.39 13.20
N LYS A 323 3.76 -13.62 14.46
CA LYS A 323 3.85 -14.95 15.05
C LYS A 323 2.51 -15.40 15.64
N LEU A 324 1.45 -14.59 15.60
CA LEU A 324 0.11 -15.06 15.95
C LEU A 324 -0.50 -15.83 14.77
N LYS A 325 -1.31 -16.84 15.08
CA LYS A 325 -2.04 -17.66 14.12
C LYS A 325 -3.48 -17.16 13.99
N VAL A 326 -3.68 -16.20 13.10
CA VAL A 326 -4.98 -15.56 12.85
C VAL A 326 -5.29 -15.56 11.37
N SER A 327 -6.56 -15.81 11.03
CA SER A 327 -7.12 -15.67 9.69
C SER A 327 -8.41 -14.86 9.72
N ALA A 328 -8.74 -14.28 8.57
CA ALA A 328 -9.94 -13.53 8.37
C ALA A 328 -10.50 -13.71 6.96
N GLU A 329 -11.81 -13.63 6.84
CA GLU A 329 -12.54 -13.84 5.61
C GLU A 329 -13.67 -12.81 5.46
N ILE A 330 -13.91 -12.37 4.22
CA ILE A 330 -15.15 -11.70 3.82
C ILE A 330 -16.03 -12.72 3.12
N GLN A 331 -17.27 -12.85 3.59
CA GLN A 331 -18.30 -13.70 3.02
C GLN A 331 -19.46 -12.82 2.57
N SER A 332 -19.95 -13.00 1.36
CA SER A 332 -21.04 -12.18 0.81
C SER A 332 -22.37 -12.94 0.87
N GLU A 333 -23.51 -12.25 0.87
CA GLU A 333 -24.82 -12.90 0.77
C GLU A 333 -24.90 -13.72 -0.55
N GLY A 334 -24.94 -15.05 -0.44
CA GLY A 334 -24.98 -15.99 -1.57
C GLY A 334 -23.63 -16.59 -1.98
N ALA A 335 -22.50 -16.04 -1.55
CA ALA A 335 -21.15 -16.57 -1.82
C ALA A 335 -20.40 -16.82 -0.51
N VAL A 336 -19.98 -18.07 -0.28
CA VAL A 336 -19.41 -18.51 1.02
C VAL A 336 -18.08 -17.81 1.33
N LEU A 337 -17.29 -17.43 0.33
CA LEU A 337 -16.01 -16.73 0.51
C LEU A 337 -15.74 -15.83 -0.70
N VAL A 338 -15.53 -14.55 -0.46
CA VAL A 338 -15.23 -13.56 -1.51
C VAL A 338 -13.88 -12.87 -1.32
N GLY A 339 -13.30 -12.91 -0.11
CA GLY A 339 -11.94 -12.43 0.17
C GLY A 339 -11.39 -12.99 1.47
N GLN A 340 -10.07 -12.92 1.64
CA GLN A 340 -9.40 -13.46 2.84
C GLN A 340 -8.07 -12.74 3.12
N ALA A 341 -7.71 -12.68 4.39
CA ALA A 341 -6.39 -12.28 4.88
C ALA A 341 -5.94 -13.21 6.00
N PHE A 342 -4.65 -13.47 6.10
CA PHE A 342 -4.11 -14.36 7.11
C PHE A 342 -2.67 -14.00 7.42
N THR A 343 -2.29 -14.27 8.65
CA THR A 343 -0.88 -14.34 9.06
C THR A 343 -0.21 -15.54 8.39
N ILE A 344 1.11 -15.50 8.15
CA ILE A 344 1.84 -16.67 7.56
C ILE A 344 1.57 -17.96 8.33
N ARG A 345 1.54 -17.89 9.67
CA ARG A 345 1.25 -19.07 10.49
C ARG A 345 -0.20 -19.54 10.38
N GLY A 346 -1.12 -18.61 10.08
CA GLY A 346 -2.55 -18.85 9.91
C GLY A 346 -2.95 -19.19 8.47
N GLU A 347 -1.98 -19.34 7.56
CA GLU A 347 -2.21 -19.61 6.15
C GLU A 347 -3.11 -20.83 5.94
N GLN A 348 -4.17 -20.62 5.17
CA GLN A 348 -4.94 -21.67 4.52
C GLN A 348 -4.73 -21.49 3.01
N SER A 349 -4.29 -22.55 2.32
CA SER A 349 -3.88 -22.55 0.90
C SER A 349 -5.00 -22.16 -0.07
N ARG A 350 -5.35 -20.87 -0.13
CA ARG A 350 -6.39 -20.31 -1.00
C ARG A 350 -5.94 -18.97 -1.57
N LYS A 351 -6.53 -18.58 -2.70
CA LYS A 351 -6.27 -17.32 -3.40
C LYS A 351 -6.96 -16.14 -2.67
N ARG A 352 -6.20 -15.09 -2.34
CA ARG A 352 -6.67 -13.74 -2.02
C ARG A 352 -7.18 -13.06 -3.30
N THR A 353 -8.48 -13.13 -3.52
CA THR A 353 -9.15 -12.27 -4.52
C THR A 353 -9.62 -10.99 -3.85
N VAL A 354 -9.52 -9.84 -4.54
CA VAL A 354 -10.23 -8.63 -4.11
C VAL A 354 -11.73 -8.87 -4.35
N PRO A 355 -12.58 -8.92 -3.30
CA PRO A 355 -14.01 -9.09 -3.46
C PRO A 355 -14.61 -7.92 -4.24
N GLN A 356 -15.61 -8.19 -5.08
CA GLN A 356 -16.56 -7.17 -5.54
C GLN A 356 -17.85 -7.33 -4.76
N LEU A 357 -18.26 -6.26 -4.08
CA LEU A 357 -19.48 -6.20 -3.27
C LEU A 357 -20.40 -5.14 -3.83
N LYS A 358 -21.69 -5.46 -4.00
CA LYS A 358 -22.66 -4.54 -4.60
C LYS A 358 -23.25 -3.58 -3.58
N ILE A 359 -23.55 -2.35 -4.02
CA ILE A 359 -24.32 -1.41 -3.20
C ILE A 359 -25.64 -2.07 -2.79
N GLY A 360 -26.01 -1.90 -1.52
CA GLY A 360 -27.22 -2.50 -0.95
C GLY A 360 -27.06 -3.95 -0.47
N GLN A 361 -26.00 -4.65 -0.86
CA GLN A 361 -25.72 -6.03 -0.42
C GLN A 361 -25.13 -6.06 0.99
N GLY A 362 -25.47 -7.09 1.78
CA GLY A 362 -24.81 -7.38 3.05
C GLY A 362 -23.58 -8.28 2.90
N PHE A 363 -22.67 -8.23 3.87
CA PHE A 363 -21.54 -9.14 3.96
C PHE A 363 -21.18 -9.45 5.41
N ARG A 364 -20.39 -10.51 5.62
CA ARG A 364 -19.87 -10.92 6.92
C ARG A 364 -18.34 -10.87 6.90
N VAL A 365 -17.77 -10.35 7.98
CA VAL A 365 -16.35 -10.51 8.29
C VAL A 365 -16.23 -11.60 9.33
N VAL A 366 -15.50 -12.67 9.00
CA VAL A 366 -15.25 -13.79 9.90
C VAL A 366 -13.79 -13.76 10.30
N VAL A 367 -13.49 -13.66 11.60
CA VAL A 367 -12.12 -13.69 12.13
C VAL A 367 -11.95 -14.96 12.96
N GLN A 368 -10.93 -15.74 12.68
CA GLN A 368 -10.64 -16.98 13.39
C GLN A 368 -9.37 -16.84 14.24
N ASN A 369 -9.51 -17.13 15.53
CA ASN A 369 -8.38 -17.32 16.43
C ASN A 369 -7.91 -18.77 16.33
N GLN A 370 -6.79 -19.00 15.65
CA GLN A 370 -6.20 -20.34 15.55
C GLN A 370 -5.07 -20.56 16.56
N GLU A 371 -4.94 -19.70 17.56
CA GLU A 371 -4.06 -19.92 18.70
C GLU A 371 -4.70 -20.86 19.74
N VAL A 372 -3.87 -21.35 20.67
CA VAL A 372 -4.31 -22.09 21.87
C VAL A 372 -4.60 -21.15 23.05
N ARG A 373 -4.54 -19.83 22.83
CA ARG A 373 -4.82 -18.80 23.83
C ARG A 373 -5.86 -17.82 23.32
N ASP A 374 -6.55 -17.16 24.23
CA ASP A 374 -7.49 -16.10 23.91
C ASP A 374 -6.77 -14.88 23.31
N LEU A 375 -7.46 -14.16 22.43
CA LEU A 375 -6.98 -12.93 21.81
C LEU A 375 -8.05 -11.84 21.90
N TYR A 376 -7.64 -10.58 21.93
CA TYR A 376 -8.53 -9.43 21.80
C TYR A 376 -8.52 -8.96 20.35
N VAL A 377 -9.70 -8.92 19.73
CA VAL A 377 -9.90 -8.60 18.32
C VAL A 377 -10.67 -7.30 18.17
N ALA A 378 -10.13 -6.39 17.36
CA ALA A 378 -10.82 -5.22 16.85
C ALA A 378 -11.00 -5.34 15.33
N ILE A 379 -12.17 -4.96 14.82
CA ILE A 379 -12.49 -4.90 13.40
C ILE A 379 -12.85 -3.46 13.06
N ILE A 380 -12.10 -2.88 12.13
CA ILE A 380 -12.24 -1.52 11.64
C ILE A 380 -12.57 -1.60 10.15
N LEU A 381 -13.62 -0.92 9.73
CA LEU A 381 -13.99 -0.78 8.33
C LEU A 381 -13.65 0.63 7.87
N THR A 382 -13.17 0.75 6.64
CA THR A 382 -12.87 2.02 5.99
C THR A 382 -13.65 2.05 4.69
N SER A 383 -14.41 3.12 4.48
CA SER A 383 -15.18 3.30 3.25
C SER A 383 -14.33 3.91 2.12
N PRO A 384 -14.81 3.94 0.86
CA PRO A 384 -14.09 4.55 -0.25
C PRO A 384 -13.76 6.03 -0.04
N GLU A 385 -14.58 6.70 0.75
CA GLU A 385 -14.39 8.09 1.17
C GLU A 385 -13.18 8.18 2.10
N GLY A 386 -12.78 7.11 2.77
CA GLY A 386 -11.77 7.11 3.83
C GLY A 386 -12.35 7.40 5.21
N ASN A 387 -13.68 7.25 5.38
CA ASN A 387 -14.32 7.35 6.68
C ASN A 387 -14.06 6.05 7.45
N LEU A 388 -13.72 6.17 8.74
CA LEU A 388 -13.35 5.05 9.60
C LEU A 388 -14.55 4.64 10.45
N TYR A 389 -14.83 3.34 10.53
CA TYR A 389 -15.90 2.77 11.34
C TYR A 389 -15.34 1.65 12.21
N VAL A 390 -15.39 1.81 13.53
CA VAL A 390 -15.05 0.74 14.46
C VAL A 390 -16.23 -0.21 14.58
N ALA A 391 -16.20 -1.29 13.80
CA ALA A 391 -17.31 -2.23 13.73
C ALA A 391 -17.32 -3.22 14.91
N SER A 392 -16.15 -3.56 15.45
CA SER A 392 -16.02 -4.37 16.66
C SER A 392 -14.75 -4.00 17.45
N PRO A 393 -14.77 -4.05 18.79
CA PRO A 393 -15.98 -4.19 19.61
C PRO A 393 -16.81 -2.89 19.59
N GLN A 394 -18.10 -3.00 19.93
CA GLN A 394 -19.01 -1.83 20.07
C GLN A 394 -19.11 -1.30 21.51
N THR A 395 -18.55 -2.02 22.49
CA THR A 395 -18.62 -1.67 23.92
C THR A 395 -17.23 -1.40 24.50
N ASP A 396 -17.18 -0.70 25.63
CA ASP A 396 -15.95 -0.37 26.39
C ASP A 396 -15.59 -1.41 27.46
N ASP A 397 -16.24 -2.57 27.45
CA ASP A 397 -16.00 -3.66 28.40
C ASP A 397 -14.55 -4.16 28.28
N ALA A 398 -13.95 -4.55 29.41
CA ALA A 398 -12.64 -5.19 29.42
C ALA A 398 -12.64 -6.54 28.66
N ALA A 399 -13.78 -7.24 28.61
CA ALA A 399 -13.96 -8.45 27.80
C ALA A 399 -14.37 -8.15 26.34
N ALA A 400 -14.53 -6.88 25.98
CA ALA A 400 -14.95 -6.50 24.64
C ALA A 400 -13.91 -6.93 23.60
N GLY A 401 -14.38 -7.60 22.54
CA GLY A 401 -13.51 -8.12 21.49
C GLY A 401 -12.73 -9.37 21.88
N LEU A 402 -12.93 -9.94 23.07
CA LEU A 402 -12.29 -11.20 23.46
C LEU A 402 -12.79 -12.35 22.56
N LEU A 403 -11.86 -12.95 21.84
CA LEU A 403 -12.06 -14.13 20.99
C LEU A 403 -11.29 -15.31 21.59
N LYS A 404 -12.03 -16.33 22.04
CA LYS A 404 -11.44 -17.48 22.71
C LYS A 404 -10.52 -18.29 21.80
N ALA A 405 -9.60 -19.02 22.42
CA ALA A 405 -8.74 -19.97 21.71
C ALA A 405 -9.56 -20.90 20.82
N ARG A 406 -9.13 -21.09 19.56
CA ARG A 406 -9.78 -21.97 18.56
C ARG A 406 -11.20 -21.58 18.14
N GLU A 407 -11.69 -20.41 18.53
CA GLU A 407 -13.01 -19.91 18.14
C GLU A 407 -12.95 -18.92 16.98
N GLN A 408 -14.13 -18.54 16.48
CA GLN A 408 -14.30 -17.52 15.44
C GLN A 408 -15.29 -16.43 15.89
N MET A 409 -15.00 -15.19 15.51
CA MET A 409 -15.90 -14.06 15.61
C MET A 409 -16.54 -13.81 14.25
N GLN A 410 -17.81 -13.45 14.22
CA GLN A 410 -18.50 -13.01 13.01
C GLN A 410 -19.08 -11.61 13.22
N LEU A 411 -18.81 -10.71 12.29
CA LEU A 411 -19.39 -9.38 12.20
C LEU A 411 -20.26 -9.34 10.95
N GLU A 412 -21.53 -9.00 11.11
CA GLU A 412 -22.46 -8.83 10.00
C GLU A 412 -22.61 -7.35 9.64
N VAL A 413 -22.34 -7.02 8.38
CA VAL A 413 -22.61 -5.70 7.78
C VAL A 413 -23.85 -5.86 6.91
N LYS A 414 -24.99 -5.34 7.39
CA LYS A 414 -26.31 -5.56 6.78
C LYS A 414 -26.43 -5.00 5.36
N ARG A 415 -25.73 -3.91 5.07
CA ARG A 415 -25.84 -3.19 3.80
C ARG A 415 -24.59 -2.36 3.56
N ILE A 416 -24.11 -2.42 2.32
CA ILE A 416 -23.13 -1.47 1.78
C ILE A 416 -23.84 -0.23 1.28
N LEU A 417 -23.34 0.94 1.68
CA LEU A 417 -23.84 2.23 1.24
C LEU A 417 -22.95 2.76 0.10
N PRO A 418 -23.50 3.62 -0.79
CA PRO A 418 -22.70 4.40 -1.73
C PRO A 418 -21.65 5.25 -1.01
N PRO A 419 -20.65 5.77 -1.74
CA PRO A 419 -20.36 5.60 -3.17
C PRO A 419 -19.61 4.32 -3.52
N VAL A 420 -19.49 4.08 -4.84
CA VAL A 420 -18.61 3.04 -5.40
C VAL A 420 -17.14 3.38 -5.20
N GLY A 421 -16.31 2.36 -5.00
CA GLY A 421 -14.86 2.50 -4.82
C GLY A 421 -14.29 1.46 -3.86
N ALA A 422 -13.01 1.59 -3.52
CA ALA A 422 -12.32 0.61 -2.67
C ALA A 422 -12.63 0.84 -1.19
N GLY A 423 -13.23 -0.15 -0.53
CA GLY A 423 -13.32 -0.24 0.92
C GLY A 423 -12.24 -1.16 1.49
N GLU A 424 -12.00 -1.07 2.80
CA GLU A 424 -10.98 -1.87 3.47
C GLU A 424 -11.47 -2.33 4.84
N ALA A 425 -11.31 -3.62 5.15
CA ALA A 425 -11.52 -4.20 6.46
C ALA A 425 -10.18 -4.49 7.13
N LEU A 426 -9.86 -3.73 8.17
CA LEU A 426 -8.68 -3.92 9.01
C LEU A 426 -9.07 -4.70 10.27
N MET A 427 -8.26 -5.70 10.61
CA MET A 427 -8.44 -6.48 11.83
C MET A 427 -7.16 -6.50 12.64
N ILE A 428 -7.28 -6.22 13.93
CA ILE A 428 -6.18 -6.24 14.88
C ILE A 428 -6.49 -7.29 15.92
N ALA A 429 -5.67 -8.33 16.00
CA ALA A 429 -5.69 -9.32 17.06
C ALA A 429 -4.49 -9.10 17.99
N SER A 430 -4.73 -9.05 19.29
CA SER A 430 -3.73 -8.74 20.30
C SER A 430 -3.82 -9.71 21.48
N THR A 431 -2.67 -9.97 22.09
CA THR A 431 -2.56 -10.73 23.34
C THR A 431 -2.94 -9.93 24.58
N SER A 432 -3.01 -8.61 24.43
CA SER A 432 -3.44 -7.66 25.46
C SER A 432 -4.75 -6.99 25.03
N PRO A 433 -5.60 -6.54 25.97
CA PRO A 433 -6.80 -5.76 25.66
C PRO A 433 -6.50 -4.60 24.71
N LEU A 434 -7.48 -4.20 23.88
CA LEU A 434 -7.35 -3.07 22.93
C LEU A 434 -8.23 -1.87 23.35
N LYS A 435 -8.53 -1.75 24.64
CA LYS A 435 -9.58 -0.86 25.16
C LYS A 435 -9.33 0.60 24.85
N SER A 436 -8.16 1.11 25.17
CA SER A 436 -7.80 2.51 24.97
C SER A 436 -7.68 2.80 23.48
N ALA A 437 -7.06 1.90 22.71
CA ALA A 437 -6.94 2.04 21.26
C ALA A 437 -8.31 2.10 20.56
N VAL A 438 -9.20 1.16 20.88
CA VAL A 438 -10.56 1.09 20.31
C VAL A 438 -11.36 2.33 20.69
N ARG A 439 -11.26 2.82 21.93
CA ARG A 439 -11.93 4.05 22.36
C ARG A 439 -11.45 5.25 21.55
N THR A 440 -10.14 5.40 21.35
CA THR A 440 -9.59 6.49 20.55
C THR A 440 -10.08 6.39 19.10
N LEU A 441 -10.08 5.19 18.50
CA LEU A 441 -10.60 4.99 17.14
C LEU A 441 -12.09 5.34 17.02
N ARG A 442 -12.92 4.96 18.00
CA ARG A 442 -14.34 5.36 18.01
C ARG A 442 -14.50 6.86 18.09
N SER A 443 -13.68 7.53 18.90
CA SER A 443 -13.73 8.98 19.03
C SER A 443 -13.27 9.72 17.76
N ILE A 444 -12.35 9.13 17.00
CA ILE A 444 -11.96 9.65 15.67
C ILE A 444 -13.10 9.42 14.68
N ALA A 445 -13.73 8.24 14.73
CA ALA A 445 -14.86 7.88 13.87
C ALA A 445 -16.13 8.69 14.13
N SER A 446 -16.41 9.08 15.37
CA SER A 446 -17.60 9.86 15.75
C SER A 446 -17.38 11.37 15.70
N GLU A 447 -16.19 11.83 15.30
CA GLU A 447 -15.80 13.25 15.28
C GLU A 447 -15.86 13.95 16.66
N ASP A 448 -16.07 13.19 17.75
CA ASP A 448 -16.36 13.74 19.10
C ASP A 448 -15.13 14.26 19.87
N ARG A 449 -13.88 13.99 19.41
CA ARG A 449 -12.67 14.52 20.08
C ARG A 449 -11.57 15.01 19.14
N ASN A 450 -10.74 15.87 19.71
CA ASN A 450 -9.73 16.67 19.04
C ASN A 450 -8.38 16.00 18.73
N SER A 451 -8.13 14.71 19.00
CA SER A 451 -6.78 14.17 18.79
C SER A 451 -6.75 12.72 18.31
N ALA A 452 -6.30 12.53 17.06
CA ALA A 452 -5.81 11.25 16.56
C ALA A 452 -4.42 10.89 17.14
N ASP A 453 -3.79 11.81 17.88
CA ASP A 453 -2.45 11.66 18.45
C ASP A 453 -2.45 10.58 19.56
N ASP A 454 -3.55 10.46 20.28
CA ASP A 454 -3.74 9.50 21.37
C ASP A 454 -3.89 8.04 20.90
N LEU A 455 -3.92 7.76 19.59
CA LEU A 455 -4.13 6.40 19.09
C LEU A 455 -2.95 5.49 19.42
N LEU A 456 -1.73 5.98 19.20
CA LEU A 456 -0.50 5.23 19.54
C LEU A 456 -0.35 5.10 21.05
N ASP A 457 -0.65 6.15 21.80
CA ASP A 457 -0.59 6.11 23.25
C ASP A 457 -1.65 5.17 23.83
N GLY A 458 -2.86 5.12 23.26
CA GLY A 458 -3.88 4.13 23.61
C GLY A 458 -3.39 2.69 23.39
N LEU A 459 -2.77 2.40 22.24
CA LEU A 459 -2.19 1.09 21.95
C LEU A 459 -1.03 0.71 22.90
N MET A 460 -0.27 1.68 23.39
CA MET A 460 0.85 1.44 24.33
C MET A 460 0.39 1.35 25.78
N LEU A 461 -0.56 2.18 26.21
CA LEU A 461 -1.17 2.17 27.54
C LEU A 461 -1.83 0.83 27.84
N ASP A 462 -2.55 0.29 26.86
CA ASP A 462 -3.18 -1.03 26.94
C ASP A 462 -2.15 -2.17 27.15
N ARG A 463 -0.87 -1.91 26.90
CA ARG A 463 0.24 -2.87 27.04
C ARG A 463 1.17 -2.56 28.21
N GLY A 464 0.84 -1.58 29.05
CA GLY A 464 1.63 -1.22 30.24
C GLY A 464 3.04 -0.69 29.94
N ALA A 465 3.29 -0.20 28.73
CA ALA A 465 4.59 0.32 28.33
C ALA A 465 4.78 1.79 28.76
N THR A 466 5.98 2.15 29.23
CA THR A 466 6.37 3.54 29.46
C THR A 466 6.53 4.29 28.14
N THR A 467 6.07 5.55 28.09
CA THR A 467 6.06 6.43 26.91
C THR A 467 7.45 6.92 26.48
N SER A 468 8.39 6.02 26.23
CA SER A 468 9.75 6.34 25.80
C SER A 468 9.83 6.68 24.31
N GLY A 469 9.09 7.69 23.83
CA GLY A 469 9.21 8.32 22.49
C GLY A 469 8.99 7.44 21.24
N ILE A 470 9.06 6.11 21.38
CA ILE A 470 9.18 5.09 20.35
C ILE A 470 8.32 3.91 20.80
N SER A 471 7.27 3.62 20.03
CA SER A 471 6.34 2.54 20.35
C SER A 471 6.80 1.24 19.70
N GLN A 472 7.23 0.26 20.50
CA GLN A 472 7.64 -1.06 20.00
C GLN A 472 6.49 -2.07 20.02
N VAL A 473 6.26 -2.72 18.88
CA VAL A 473 5.26 -3.79 18.73
C VAL A 473 5.98 -5.07 18.36
N LYS A 474 5.84 -6.10 19.20
CA LYS A 474 6.39 -7.43 18.94
C LYS A 474 5.47 -8.19 18.00
N THR A 475 6.05 -8.89 17.04
CA THR A 475 5.29 -9.72 16.10
C THR A 475 4.60 -10.91 16.79
N SER A 476 5.03 -11.28 18.01
CA SER A 476 4.38 -12.29 18.86
C SER A 476 3.13 -11.83 19.61
N ASP A 477 2.91 -10.52 19.68
CA ASP A 477 1.91 -9.94 20.57
C ASP A 477 0.71 -9.40 19.79
N ILE A 478 0.90 -9.07 18.52
CA ILE A 478 -0.10 -8.46 17.63
C ILE A 478 -0.05 -9.10 16.24
N ALA A 479 -1.23 -9.31 15.66
CA ALA A 479 -1.46 -9.52 14.23
C ALA A 479 -2.40 -8.43 13.74
N ALA A 480 -1.96 -7.62 12.78
CA ALA A 480 -2.82 -6.71 12.04
C ALA A 480 -2.88 -7.16 10.58
N LEU A 481 -4.11 -7.37 10.13
CA LEU A 481 -4.48 -7.90 8.82
C LEU A 481 -5.38 -6.89 8.11
N SER A 482 -5.26 -6.79 6.80
CA SER A 482 -6.15 -5.97 5.98
C SER A 482 -6.73 -6.79 4.82
N MET A 483 -7.99 -6.52 4.49
CA MET A 483 -8.68 -7.02 3.31
C MET A 483 -9.32 -5.84 2.57
N THR A 484 -8.82 -5.53 1.37
CA THR A 484 -9.45 -4.59 0.46
C THR A 484 -10.61 -5.26 -0.28
N PHE A 485 -11.69 -4.52 -0.54
CA PHE A 485 -12.81 -4.93 -1.38
C PHE A 485 -13.31 -3.77 -2.23
N ASP A 486 -13.82 -4.06 -3.42
CA ASP A 486 -14.39 -3.07 -4.33
C ASP A 486 -15.90 -3.00 -4.14
N ILE A 487 -16.41 -1.79 -3.89
CA ILE A 487 -17.83 -1.47 -3.89
C ILE A 487 -18.23 -1.09 -5.32
N VAL A 488 -19.17 -1.83 -5.88
CA VAL A 488 -19.67 -1.66 -7.25
C VAL A 488 -21.20 -1.44 -7.24
N GLU A 489 -21.75 -0.97 -8.36
CA GLU A 489 -23.20 -0.74 -8.51
C GLU A 489 -24.06 -2.02 -8.36
#